data_AF-A0ABC8RVW1-F1
#
_entry.id   AF-A0ABC8RVW1-F1
#
_cell.length_a   1.000
_cell.length_b   1.000
_cell.length_c   1.000
_cell.angle_alpha   90.00
_cell.angle_beta   90.00
_cell.angle_gamma   90.00
#
_symmetry.space_group_name_H-M   'P 1'
#
loop_
_entity.id
_entity.type
_entity.pdbx_description
1 polymer ?
#
loop_
_entity_poly.entity_id
_entity_poly.type
_entity_poly.pdbx_seq_one_letter_code
_entity_poly.pdbx_strand_id
1 'polypeptide(L)'
;MSRPLFLQIVNEVEQHDPYFIQTTDVIGVLGLSSLQKIIVAYRILAYGTPTDSVDEYIRIRESTVIQSLRRFMKAVIAVFGDHYLRSPNNIDIVQLLQTGKQLGFLGMLGSIDCMY
;
A
#
# COMPACT_ATOMS: atom_id res chain seq x y z
N MET A 1 4.50 3.81 -8.48
CA MET A 1 4.50 2.35 -8.23
C MET A 1 4.09 1.62 -9.50
N SER A 2 4.69 0.48 -9.82
CA SER A 2 4.32 -0.29 -11.03
C SER A 2 2.94 -0.93 -10.86
N ARG A 3 2.18 -1.05 -11.96
CA ARG A 3 0.85 -1.68 -11.95
C ARG A 3 0.85 -3.13 -11.44
N PRO A 4 1.82 -4.00 -11.83
CA PRO A 4 1.87 -5.38 -11.32
C PRO A 4 2.02 -5.45 -9.81
N LEU A 5 2.92 -4.64 -9.23
CA LEU A 5 3.12 -4.59 -7.78
C LEU A 5 1.87 -4.10 -7.06
N PHE A 6 1.17 -3.11 -7.62
CA PHE A 6 -0.09 -2.64 -7.05
C PHE A 6 -1.16 -3.72 -7.01
N LEU A 7 -1.33 -4.46 -8.10
CA LEU A 7 -2.29 -5.55 -8.16
C LEU A 7 -1.93 -6.70 -7.22
N GLN A 8 -0.63 -6.98 -7.03
CA GLN A 8 -0.18 -7.94 -6.02
C GLN A 8 -0.61 -7.49 -4.62
N ILE A 9 -0.33 -6.24 -4.24
CA ILE A 9 -0.76 -5.70 -2.93
C ILE A 9 -2.27 -5.81 -2.75
N VAL A 10 -3.06 -5.48 -3.79
CA VAL A 10 -4.53 -5.60 -3.74
C VAL A 10 -4.94 -7.04 -3.46
N ASN A 11 -4.39 -8.00 -4.19
CA ASN A 11 -4.72 -9.43 -4.03
C ASN A 11 -4.37 -9.94 -2.63
N GLU A 12 -3.17 -9.62 -2.13
CA GLU A 12 -2.75 -10.05 -0.79
C GLU A 12 -3.63 -9.44 0.31
N VAL A 13 -4.00 -8.17 0.17
CA VAL A 13 -4.88 -7.49 1.12
C VAL A 13 -6.30 -8.07 1.09
N GLU A 14 -6.84 -8.36 -0.09
CA GLU A 14 -8.14 -9.03 -0.23
C GLU A 14 -8.15 -10.43 0.39
N GLN A 15 -7.07 -11.19 0.22
CA GLN A 15 -6.92 -12.52 0.83
C GLN A 15 -6.80 -12.43 2.36
N HIS A 16 -6.19 -11.37 2.88
CA HIS A 16 -5.97 -11.20 4.32
C HIS A 16 -7.18 -10.66 5.08
N ASP A 17 -7.89 -9.65 4.56
CA ASP A 17 -9.06 -9.04 5.21
C ASP A 17 -10.28 -9.06 4.29
N PRO A 18 -11.30 -9.89 4.61
CA PRO A 18 -12.55 -9.99 3.85
C PRO A 18 -13.29 -8.67 3.66
N TYR A 19 -13.01 -7.64 4.46
CA TYR A 19 -13.55 -6.30 4.25
C TYR A 19 -13.24 -5.72 2.88
N PHE A 20 -12.12 -6.09 2.27
CA PHE A 20 -11.75 -5.59 0.94
C PHE A 20 -12.50 -6.27 -0.18
N ILE A 21 -12.96 -7.51 0.02
CA ILE A 21 -13.79 -8.22 -0.96
C ILE A 21 -15.06 -7.41 -1.22
N GLN A 22 -15.39 -7.24 -2.50
CA GLN A 22 -16.61 -6.53 -2.90
C GLN A 22 -17.83 -7.41 -2.62
N THR A 23 -18.79 -6.88 -1.86
CA THR A 23 -20.03 -7.58 -1.51
C THR A 23 -21.23 -6.87 -2.10
N THR A 24 -22.30 -7.62 -2.37
CA THR A 24 -23.62 -7.10 -2.67
C THR A 24 -24.40 -6.87 -1.39
N ASP A 25 -25.14 -5.76 -1.31
CA ASP A 25 -26.05 -5.51 -0.21
C ASP A 25 -27.33 -6.38 -0.30
N VAL A 26 -28.22 -6.24 0.68
CA VAL A 26 -29.48 -7.02 0.78
C VAL A 26 -30.42 -6.75 -0.40
N ILE A 27 -30.27 -5.62 -1.08
CA ILE A 27 -31.08 -5.19 -2.23
C ILE A 27 -30.39 -5.57 -3.56
N GLY A 28 -29.20 -6.18 -3.50
CA GLY A 28 -28.42 -6.62 -4.66
C GLY A 28 -27.54 -5.51 -5.25
N VAL A 29 -27.38 -4.37 -4.59
CA VAL A 29 -26.50 -3.29 -5.04
C VAL A 29 -25.06 -3.63 -4.69
N LEU A 30 -24.16 -3.50 -5.67
CA LEU A 30 -22.73 -3.70 -5.46
C LEU A 30 -22.17 -2.60 -4.55
N GLY A 31 -21.53 -3.01 -3.45
CA GLY A 31 -20.78 -2.11 -2.58
C GLY A 31 -19.46 -1.65 -3.22
N LEU A 32 -18.67 -0.91 -2.45
CA LEU A 32 -17.36 -0.43 -2.90
C LEU A 32 -16.41 -1.59 -3.22
N SER A 33 -15.68 -1.48 -4.33
CA SER A 33 -14.66 -2.45 -4.72
C SER A 33 -13.42 -2.35 -3.82
N SER A 34 -12.62 -3.42 -3.79
CA SER A 34 -11.31 -3.43 -3.14
C SER A 34 -10.42 -2.31 -3.66
N LEU A 35 -10.38 -2.14 -4.97
CA LEU A 35 -9.61 -1.08 -5.62
C LEU A 35 -10.00 0.31 -5.11
N GLN A 36 -11.30 0.59 -4.97
CA GLN A 36 -11.77 1.87 -4.42
C GLN A 36 -11.29 2.06 -2.98
N LYS A 37 -11.47 1.05 -2.12
CA LYS A 37 -11.06 1.09 -0.70
C LYS A 37 -9.54 1.25 -0.54
N ILE A 38 -8.76 0.55 -1.36
CA ILE A 38 -7.29 0.54 -1.31
C ILE A 38 -6.70 1.83 -1.91
N ILE A 39 -7.22 2.31 -3.04
CA ILE A 39 -6.72 3.56 -3.66
C ILE A 39 -6.91 4.75 -2.72
N VAL A 40 -8.06 4.81 -2.03
CA VAL A 40 -8.32 5.82 -1.00
C VAL A 40 -7.24 5.78 0.08
N ALA A 41 -7.00 4.61 0.68
CA ALA A 41 -6.01 4.45 1.74
C ALA A 41 -4.60 4.78 1.25
N TYR A 42 -4.24 4.30 0.05
CA TYR A 42 -2.95 4.54 -0.57
C TYR A 42 -2.72 6.03 -0.85
N ARG A 43 -3.73 6.76 -1.36
CA ARG A 43 -3.63 8.21 -1.61
C ARG A 43 -3.37 9.00 -0.33
N ILE A 44 -4.08 8.68 0.75
CA ILE A 44 -3.86 9.33 2.05
C ILE A 44 -2.42 9.08 2.53
N LEU A 45 -1.92 7.85 2.41
CA LEU A 45 -0.55 7.52 2.82
C LEU A 45 0.53 8.16 1.92
N ALA A 46 0.30 8.21 0.61
CA ALA A 46 1.27 8.71 -0.35
C ALA A 46 1.37 10.24 -0.38
N TYR A 47 0.24 10.93 -0.18
CA TYR A 47 0.14 12.38 -0.36
C TYR A 47 -0.17 13.14 0.94
N GLY A 48 -0.47 12.45 2.04
CA GLY A 48 -0.88 13.09 3.29
C GLY A 48 -2.20 13.86 3.17
N THR A 49 -3.04 13.53 2.19
CA THR A 49 -4.30 14.24 1.93
C THR A 49 -5.29 14.00 3.07
N PRO A 50 -6.01 15.05 3.52
CA PRO A 50 -7.00 14.91 4.56
C PRO A 50 -8.20 14.09 4.07
N THR A 51 -8.87 13.38 4.98
CA THR A 51 -9.87 12.36 4.66
C THR A 51 -11.15 12.92 4.03
N ASP A 52 -11.44 14.19 4.28
CA ASP A 52 -12.52 14.98 3.70
C ASP A 52 -12.28 15.30 2.21
N SER A 53 -11.04 15.59 1.83
CA SER A 53 -10.66 15.86 0.43
C SER A 53 -10.80 14.65 -0.51
N VAL A 54 -10.91 13.44 0.04
CA VAL A 54 -11.02 12.20 -0.74
C VAL A 54 -12.44 12.01 -1.30
N ASP A 55 -13.45 12.65 -0.68
CA ASP A 55 -14.84 12.63 -1.16
C ASP A 55 -14.97 13.30 -2.54
N GLU A 56 -14.12 14.29 -2.86
CA GLU A 56 -14.13 14.97 -4.17
C GLU A 56 -13.77 14.04 -5.34
N TYR A 57 -12.93 13.03 -5.11
CA TYR A 57 -12.43 12.13 -6.17
C TYR A 57 -13.19 10.81 -6.28
N ILE A 58 -13.54 10.21 -5.14
CA ILE A 58 -14.08 8.84 -5.12
C ILE A 58 -15.51 8.82 -4.53
N ARG A 59 -16.00 9.94 -3.99
CA ARG A 59 -17.34 10.10 -3.39
C ARG A 59 -17.62 9.01 -2.35
N ILE A 60 -16.69 8.84 -1.42
CA ILE A 60 -16.77 7.85 -0.35
C ILE A 60 -16.90 8.59 0.97
N ARG A 61 -17.86 8.17 1.78
CA ARG A 61 -18.09 8.70 3.12
C ARG A 61 -16.82 8.62 3.97
N GLU A 62 -16.50 9.69 4.67
CA GLU A 62 -15.29 9.81 5.50
C GLU A 62 -15.09 8.64 6.47
N SER A 63 -16.15 8.14 7.10
CA SER A 63 -16.05 6.97 8.00
C SER A 63 -15.52 5.72 7.30
N THR A 64 -15.89 5.53 6.03
CA THR A 64 -15.45 4.41 5.20
C THR A 64 -14.00 4.63 4.74
N VAL A 65 -13.61 5.87 4.48
CA VAL A 65 -12.22 6.27 4.20
C VAL A 65 -11.31 5.90 5.38
N ILE A 66 -11.66 6.35 6.59
CA ILE A 66 -10.89 6.09 7.81
C ILE A 66 -10.82 4.59 8.11
N GLN A 67 -11.94 3.87 7.96
CA GLN A 67 -11.97 2.42 8.17
C GLN A 67 -11.08 1.68 7.16
N SER A 68 -11.15 2.07 5.88
CA SER A 68 -10.34 1.47 4.82
C SER A 68 -8.86 1.73 5.05
N LEU A 69 -8.47 2.95 5.44
CA LEU A 69 -7.09 3.29 5.80
C LEU A 69 -6.56 2.42 6.94
N ARG A 70 -7.30 2.33 8.05
CA ARG A 70 -6.89 1.55 9.24
C ARG A 70 -6.74 0.07 8.92
N ARG A 71 -7.70 -0.52 8.20
CA ARG A 71 -7.66 -1.94 7.81
C ARG A 71 -6.55 -2.22 6.81
N PHE A 72 -6.36 -1.32 5.83
CA PHE A 72 -5.30 -1.43 4.84
C PHE A 72 -3.92 -1.42 5.50
N MET A 73 -3.65 -0.46 6.39
CA MET A 73 -2.37 -0.42 7.12
C MET A 73 -2.11 -1.70 7.92
N LYS A 74 -3.13 -2.19 8.64
CA LYS A 74 -3.00 -3.45 9.40
C LYS A 74 -2.69 -4.63 8.50
N ALA A 75 -3.41 -4.78 7.40
CA ALA A 75 -3.19 -5.84 6.43
C ALA A 75 -1.79 -5.75 5.81
N VAL A 76 -1.37 -4.55 5.40
CA VAL A 76 -0.03 -4.33 4.82
C VAL A 76 1.07 -4.68 5.83
N ILE A 77 0.95 -4.23 7.08
CA ILE A 77 1.92 -4.59 8.13
C ILE A 77 1.94 -6.09 8.38
N ALA A 78 0.78 -6.74 8.45
CA ALA A 78 0.70 -8.17 8.70
C ALA A 78 1.27 -9.02 7.56
N VAL A 79 1.02 -8.63 6.30
CA VAL A 79 1.47 -9.38 5.12
C VAL A 79 2.94 -9.09 4.80
N PHE A 80 3.34 -7.82 4.84
CA PHE A 80 4.63 -7.37 4.32
C PHE A 80 5.62 -6.99 5.42
N GLY A 81 5.20 -6.86 6.67
CA GLY A 81 6.02 -6.36 7.78
C GLY A 81 7.28 -7.19 8.01
N ASP A 82 7.15 -8.50 8.07
CA ASP A 82 8.29 -9.40 8.33
C ASP A 82 9.32 -9.38 7.19
N HIS A 83 8.91 -9.03 5.97
CA HIS A 83 9.80 -8.98 4.83
C HIS A 83 10.43 -7.59 4.64
N TYR A 84 9.65 -6.53 4.78
CA TYR A 84 10.03 -5.17 4.37
C TYR A 84 10.20 -4.18 5.53
N LEU A 85 9.60 -4.44 6.70
CA LEU A 85 9.72 -3.56 7.88
C LEU A 85 10.73 -4.08 8.91
N ARG A 86 11.42 -5.17 8.61
CA ARG A 86 12.54 -5.69 9.42
C ARG A 86 13.84 -4.95 9.10
N SER A 87 14.82 -5.08 10.00
CA SER A 87 16.19 -4.66 9.69
C SER A 87 16.76 -5.48 8.51
N PRO A 88 17.53 -4.85 7.60
CA PRO A 88 18.22 -5.55 6.52
C PRO A 88 19.15 -6.63 7.08
N ASN A 89 19.16 -7.80 6.45
CA ASN A 89 20.12 -8.86 6.73
C ASN A 89 21.30 -8.76 5.75
N ASN A 90 22.31 -9.63 5.92
CA ASN A 90 23.49 -9.60 5.07
C ASN A 90 23.17 -9.78 3.57
N ILE A 91 22.12 -10.54 3.22
CA ILE A 91 21.69 -10.73 1.82
C ILE A 91 21.11 -9.43 1.28
N ASP A 92 20.20 -8.78 2.01
CA ASP A 92 19.62 -7.51 1.59
C ASP A 92 20.70 -6.43 1.45
N ILE A 93 21.66 -6.40 2.36
CA ILE A 93 22.79 -5.46 2.33
C ILE A 93 23.61 -5.65 1.04
N VAL A 94 23.96 -6.90 0.71
CA VAL A 94 24.71 -7.21 -0.51
C VAL A 94 23.91 -6.80 -1.76
N GLN A 95 22.62 -7.11 -1.80
CA GLN A 95 21.74 -6.73 -2.91
C GLN A 95 21.61 -5.22 -3.07
N LEU A 96 21.44 -4.49 -1.96
CA LEU A 96 21.35 -3.02 -1.94
C LEU A 96 22.67 -2.40 -2.43
N LEU A 97 23.82 -2.91 -1.97
CA LEU A 97 25.14 -2.43 -2.40
C LEU A 97 25.39 -2.70 -3.89
N GLN A 98 24.99 -3.88 -4.39
CA GLN A 98 25.14 -4.23 -5.80
C GLN A 98 24.25 -3.34 -6.68
N THR A 99 23.01 -3.10 -6.27
CA THR A 99 22.07 -2.20 -6.96
C THR A 99 22.61 -0.76 -6.96
N GLY A 100 23.07 -0.28 -5.80
CA GLY A 100 23.72 1.03 -5.69
C GLY A 100 24.91 1.16 -6.62
N LYS A 101 25.78 0.15 -6.70
CA LYS A 101 26.94 0.14 -7.60
C LYS A 101 26.54 0.20 -9.07
N GLN A 102 25.49 -0.51 -9.49
CA GLN A 102 24.96 -0.44 -10.86
C GLN A 102 24.44 0.96 -11.19
N LEU A 103 23.89 1.66 -10.21
CA LEU A 103 23.41 3.04 -10.32
C LEU A 103 24.51 4.09 -10.11
N GLY A 104 25.77 3.68 -9.91
CA GLY A 104 26.92 4.59 -9.75
C GLY A 104 27.27 4.98 -8.31
N PHE A 105 26.57 4.44 -7.31
CA PHE A 105 26.79 4.69 -5.89
C PHE A 105 27.72 3.63 -5.27
N LEU A 106 28.90 4.06 -4.82
CA LEU A 106 29.84 3.20 -4.08
C LEU A 106 29.59 3.32 -2.57
N GLY A 107 29.00 2.29 -1.97
CA GLY A 107 29.04 2.07 -0.51
C GLY A 107 27.97 2.78 0.33
N MET A 108 26.96 3.43 -0.24
CA MET A 108 25.89 4.06 0.55
C MET A 108 24.74 3.09 0.84
N LEU A 109 24.67 2.62 2.09
CA LEU A 109 23.47 2.01 2.66
C LEU A 109 22.63 3.12 3.31
N GLY A 110 21.40 3.31 2.83
CA GLY A 110 20.42 4.17 3.51
C GLY A 110 20.24 5.59 2.98
N SER A 111 20.86 5.96 1.85
CA SER A 111 20.50 7.22 1.17
C SER A 111 19.31 7.00 0.24
N ILE A 112 18.11 7.40 0.69
CA ILE A 112 16.88 7.35 -0.11
C ILE A 112 16.92 8.43 -1.21
N ASP A 113 17.60 9.55 -0.96
CA ASP A 113 17.74 10.69 -1.88
C ASP A 113 18.66 10.40 -3.08
N CYS A 114 19.30 9.24 -3.11
CA CYS A 114 20.15 8.80 -4.23
C CYS A 114 19.40 7.94 -5.27
N MET A 115 18.08 7.73 -5.14
CA MET A 115 17.30 6.87 -6.05
C MET A 115 16.56 7.64 -7.18
N TYR A 116 17.17 8.69 -7.73
CA TYR A 116 16.59 9.48 -8.84
C TYR A 116 17.34 9.30 -10.16
#